data_AF-A0A0A9CSQ3-F1
#
_entry.id   AF-A0A0A9CSQ3-F1
#
_cell.length_a   1.000
_cell.length_b   1.000
_cell.length_c   1.000
_cell.angle_alpha   90.00
_cell.angle_beta   90.00
_cell.angle_gamma   90.00
#
_symmetry.space_group_name_H-M   'P 1'
#
loop_
_entity.id
_entity.type
_entity.pdbx_description
1 polymer ?
#
loop_
_entity_poly.entity_id
_entity_poly.type
_entity_poly.pdbx_seq_one_letter_code
_entity_poly.pdbx_strand_id
1 'polypeptide(L)'
;MNFVDKIAQYNPKNYQIWHHKRWLAEKLGPDIANKEHEFTMKVLAIDAKNYHAWSHRQWVLQALGGWEGELQYCNQLLEEDVFNNSAWNQRYFVITRSPLLGGLTAMRDSEVDYTVVAILANPQNESPWRYLKGLCKGENNLLVADERISGVCLKVLKNDWSCVFALSLLLDLLHTGLQPSDELKGTIEAMKNSDPEMADADPATALCSILQKCDPLRVNYWSWYKTALSSQT
;
A
#
# COMPACT_ATOMS: atom_id res chain seq x y z
N MET A 1 -0.20 -11.96 32.79
CA MET A 1 -0.16 -12.23 31.34
C MET A 1 -0.40 -13.71 31.02
N ASN A 2 0.37 -14.64 31.57
CA ASN A 2 0.34 -16.09 31.22
C ASN A 2 -1.05 -16.73 30.97
N PHE A 3 -2.03 -16.51 31.86
CA PHE A 3 -3.39 -17.05 31.66
C PHE A 3 -4.03 -16.51 30.38
N VAL A 4 -4.03 -15.18 30.21
CA VAL A 4 -4.66 -14.54 29.04
C VAL A 4 -3.94 -14.91 27.74
N ASP A 5 -2.62 -15.06 27.78
CA ASP A 5 -1.81 -15.45 26.62
C ASP A 5 -2.20 -16.85 26.14
N LYS A 6 -2.34 -17.79 27.08
CA LYS A 6 -2.77 -19.16 26.78
C LYS A 6 -4.16 -19.14 26.15
N ILE A 7 -5.11 -18.43 26.74
CA ILE A 7 -6.50 -18.38 26.24
C ILE A 7 -6.57 -17.70 24.86
N ALA A 8 -5.79 -16.64 24.64
CA ALA A 8 -5.70 -15.92 23.37
C ALA A 8 -5.09 -16.78 22.25
N GLN A 9 -4.13 -17.66 22.54
CA GLN A 9 -3.59 -18.59 21.55
C GLN A 9 -4.62 -19.61 21.07
N TYR A 10 -5.49 -20.11 21.97
CA TYR A 10 -6.57 -21.02 21.59
C TYR A 10 -7.75 -20.31 20.91
N ASN A 11 -7.97 -19.02 21.21
CA ASN A 11 -9.10 -18.24 20.73
C ASN A 11 -8.67 -16.89 20.14
N PRO A 12 -7.83 -16.87 19.09
CA PRO A 12 -7.14 -15.66 18.64
C PRO A 12 -8.05 -14.67 17.91
N LYS A 13 -9.32 -15.02 17.68
CA LYS A 13 -10.34 -14.19 16.99
C LYS A 13 -11.48 -13.75 17.92
N ASN A 14 -11.21 -13.65 19.22
CA ASN A 14 -12.19 -13.25 20.23
C ASN A 14 -11.91 -11.84 20.77
N TYR A 15 -12.86 -10.92 20.58
CA TYR A 15 -12.73 -9.52 21.01
C TYR A 15 -12.48 -9.34 22.51
N GLN A 16 -13.17 -10.11 23.36
CA GLN A 16 -13.13 -9.94 24.81
C GLN A 16 -11.76 -10.28 25.38
N ILE A 17 -11.10 -11.32 24.84
CA ILE A 17 -9.77 -11.75 25.28
C ILE A 17 -8.74 -10.67 24.95
N TRP A 18 -8.75 -10.12 23.72
CA TRP A 18 -7.84 -9.05 23.33
C TRP A 18 -8.08 -7.76 24.11
N HIS A 19 -9.35 -7.41 24.38
CA HIS A 19 -9.68 -6.27 25.23
C HIS A 19 -9.16 -6.46 26.66
N HIS A 20 -9.40 -7.62 27.27
CA HIS A 20 -8.91 -7.92 28.63
C HIS A 20 -7.38 -7.91 28.69
N LYS A 21 -6.71 -8.40 27.63
CA LYS A 21 -5.25 -8.36 27.50
C LYS A 21 -4.71 -6.93 27.46
N ARG A 22 -5.33 -6.02 26.70
CA ARG A 22 -4.98 -4.58 26.72
C ARG A 22 -5.14 -3.97 28.11
N TRP A 23 -6.29 -4.21 28.75
CA TRP A 23 -6.55 -3.71 30.10
C TRP A 23 -5.48 -4.18 31.10
N LEU A 24 -5.06 -5.45 31.05
CA LEU A 24 -3.96 -5.95 31.87
C LEU A 24 -2.62 -5.29 31.53
N ALA A 25 -2.30 -5.16 30.25
CA ALA A 25 -1.08 -4.53 29.76
C ALA A 25 -0.98 -3.05 30.22
N GLU A 26 -2.09 -2.30 30.18
CA GLU A 26 -2.17 -0.93 30.70
C GLU A 26 -1.82 -0.83 32.18
N LYS A 27 -2.27 -1.80 32.99
CA LYS A 27 -1.98 -1.81 34.44
C LYS A 27 -0.53 -2.17 34.73
N LEU A 28 0.11 -2.94 33.85
CA LEU A 28 1.51 -3.34 34.00
C LEU A 28 2.50 -2.30 33.45
N GLY A 29 2.06 -1.45 32.52
CA GLY A 29 2.84 -0.33 32.00
C GLY A 29 3.86 -0.70 30.92
N PRO A 30 4.76 0.23 30.56
CA PRO A 30 5.68 0.09 29.43
C PRO A 30 6.61 -1.14 29.48
N ASP A 31 6.95 -1.62 30.67
CA ASP A 31 7.89 -2.73 30.88
C ASP A 31 7.45 -4.05 30.23
N ILE A 32 6.16 -4.19 29.89
CA ILE A 32 5.66 -5.39 29.21
C ILE A 32 5.59 -5.27 27.68
N ALA A 33 5.94 -4.11 27.09
CA ALA A 33 5.78 -3.86 25.65
C ALA A 33 6.47 -4.95 24.81
N ASN A 34 7.74 -5.25 25.11
CA ASN A 34 8.51 -6.28 24.42
C ASN A 34 7.85 -7.67 24.50
N LYS A 35 7.29 -8.03 25.66
CA LYS A 35 6.57 -9.31 25.82
C LYS A 35 5.30 -9.36 24.99
N GLU A 36 4.61 -8.24 24.83
CA GLU A 36 3.41 -8.15 23.98
C GLU A 36 3.77 -8.16 22.49
N HIS A 37 4.89 -7.56 22.10
CA HIS A 37 5.44 -7.69 20.76
C HIS A 37 5.78 -9.16 20.46
N GLU A 38 6.50 -9.85 21.34
CA GLU A 38 6.79 -11.27 21.20
C GLU A 38 5.53 -12.13 21.14
N PHE A 39 4.54 -11.83 21.97
CA PHE A 39 3.26 -12.53 21.93
C PHE A 39 2.56 -12.36 20.58
N THR A 40 2.47 -11.13 20.07
CA THR A 40 1.83 -10.88 18.77
C THR A 40 2.61 -11.52 17.63
N MET A 41 3.94 -11.57 17.67
CA MET A 41 4.74 -12.33 16.68
C MET A 41 4.35 -13.81 16.64
N LYS A 42 4.16 -14.45 17.81
CA LYS A 42 3.74 -15.87 17.86
C LYS A 42 2.35 -16.09 17.27
N VAL A 43 1.41 -15.17 17.49
CA VAL A 43 0.07 -15.24 16.90
C VAL A 43 0.13 -15.04 15.39
N LEU A 44 0.92 -14.07 14.92
CA LEU A 44 1.08 -13.75 13.50
C LEU A 44 1.84 -14.82 12.73
N ALA A 45 2.76 -15.55 13.38
CA ALA A 45 3.40 -16.73 12.78
C ALA A 45 2.40 -17.86 12.45
N ILE A 46 1.25 -17.91 13.14
CA ILE A 46 0.18 -18.89 12.88
C ILE A 46 -0.85 -18.32 11.89
N ASP A 47 -1.26 -17.05 12.08
CA ASP A 47 -2.19 -16.33 11.20
C ASP A 47 -1.66 -14.92 10.96
N ALA A 48 -0.87 -14.76 9.89
CA ALA A 48 -0.21 -13.50 9.52
C ALA A 48 -1.19 -12.35 9.25
N LYS A 49 -2.47 -12.66 9.04
CA LYS A 49 -3.54 -11.68 8.77
C LYS A 49 -4.49 -11.52 9.96
N ASN A 50 -4.15 -12.02 11.15
CA ASN A 50 -4.97 -11.86 12.33
C ASN A 50 -5.15 -10.38 12.71
N TYR A 51 -6.36 -9.86 12.46
CA TYR A 51 -6.68 -8.45 12.67
C TYR A 51 -6.55 -8.02 14.14
N HIS A 52 -6.90 -8.88 15.08
CA HIS A 52 -6.81 -8.55 16.50
C HIS A 52 -5.35 -8.44 16.97
N ALA A 53 -4.48 -9.33 16.48
CA ALA A 53 -3.05 -9.28 16.77
C ALA A 53 -2.41 -8.01 16.23
N TRP A 54 -2.71 -7.63 14.98
CA TRP A 54 -2.24 -6.37 14.40
C TRP A 54 -2.77 -5.15 15.15
N SER A 55 -4.07 -5.12 15.45
CA SER A 55 -4.67 -4.03 16.22
C SER A 55 -4.08 -3.92 17.62
N HIS A 56 -3.83 -5.05 18.29
CA HIS A 56 -3.16 -5.07 19.59
C HIS A 56 -1.73 -4.57 19.50
N ARG A 57 -0.98 -5.02 18.48
CA ARG A 57 0.40 -4.59 18.26
C ARG A 57 0.52 -3.08 18.06
N GLN A 58 -0.34 -2.49 17.22
CA GLN A 58 -0.39 -1.03 17.03
C GLN A 58 -0.74 -0.29 18.33
N TRP A 59 -1.69 -0.83 19.10
CA TRP A 59 -2.04 -0.26 20.40
C TRP A 59 -0.87 -0.31 21.38
N VAL A 60 -0.13 -1.43 21.47
CA VAL A 60 1.07 -1.54 22.33
C VAL A 60 2.09 -0.48 21.95
N LEU A 61 2.38 -0.31 20.65
CA LEU A 61 3.31 0.72 20.16
C LEU A 61 2.91 2.12 20.62
N GLN A 62 1.62 2.47 20.50
CA GLN A 62 1.14 3.80 20.86
C GLN A 62 1.03 4.03 22.36
N ALA A 63 0.59 3.04 23.11
CA ALA A 63 0.28 3.18 24.53
C ALA A 63 1.50 2.92 25.43
N LEU A 64 2.37 1.99 25.02
CA LEU A 64 3.43 1.43 25.86
C LEU A 64 4.84 1.61 25.27
N GLY A 65 4.96 1.92 23.97
CA GLY A 65 6.25 2.07 23.29
C GLY A 65 6.73 0.78 22.62
N GLY A 66 8.04 0.58 22.52
CA GLY A 66 8.64 -0.54 21.79
C GLY A 66 8.68 -0.32 20.28
N TRP A 67 8.90 0.93 19.84
CA TRP A 67 8.99 1.28 18.42
C TRP A 67 10.30 0.80 17.79
N GLU A 68 11.31 0.56 18.61
CA GLU A 68 12.62 0.06 18.21
C GLU A 68 12.48 -1.30 17.52
N GLY A 69 12.93 -1.39 16.27
CA GLY A 69 12.88 -2.65 15.49
C GLY A 69 11.55 -2.94 14.82
N GLU A 70 10.48 -2.16 15.04
CA GLU A 70 9.18 -2.45 14.41
C GLU A 70 9.24 -2.32 12.87
N LEU A 71 9.97 -1.33 12.34
CA LEU A 71 10.18 -1.21 10.89
C LEU A 71 10.99 -2.38 10.32
N GLN A 72 11.97 -2.90 11.09
CA GLN A 72 12.73 -4.09 10.72
C GLN A 72 11.83 -5.34 10.71
N TYR A 73 10.91 -5.46 11.67
CA TYR A 73 9.92 -6.52 11.67
C TYR A 73 9.00 -6.46 10.44
N CYS A 74 8.58 -5.26 10.03
CA CYS A 74 7.87 -5.09 8.76
C CYS A 74 8.71 -5.54 7.55
N ASN A 75 10.02 -5.25 7.51
CA ASN A 75 10.91 -5.73 6.45
C ASN A 75 10.91 -7.26 6.40
N GLN A 76 11.12 -7.92 7.53
CA GLN A 76 11.18 -9.39 7.61
C GLN A 76 9.89 -10.02 7.07
N LEU A 77 8.73 -9.52 7.48
CA LEU A 77 7.45 -10.06 7.01
C LEU A 77 7.21 -9.85 5.51
N LEU A 78 7.74 -8.75 4.94
CA LEU A 78 7.62 -8.45 3.51
C LEU A 78 8.65 -9.18 2.66
N GLU A 79 9.82 -9.50 3.21
CA GLU A 79 10.79 -10.41 2.61
C GLU A 79 10.25 -11.85 2.56
N GLU A 80 9.51 -12.28 3.60
CA GLU A 80 8.83 -13.58 3.64
C GLU A 80 7.62 -13.64 2.69
N ASP A 81 6.76 -12.62 2.71
CA ASP A 81 5.59 -12.51 1.86
C ASP A 81 5.28 -11.05 1.49
N VAL A 82 5.72 -10.65 0.30
CA VAL A 82 5.45 -9.31 -0.23
C VAL A 82 3.96 -9.05 -0.49
N PHE A 83 3.11 -10.09 -0.57
CA PHE A 83 1.65 -9.98 -0.74
C PHE A 83 0.92 -9.79 0.60
N ASN A 84 1.64 -9.72 1.72
CA ASN A 84 1.06 -9.47 3.03
C ASN A 84 0.65 -7.99 3.19
N ASN A 85 -0.59 -7.66 2.79
CA ASN A 85 -1.15 -6.32 2.94
C ASN A 85 -1.17 -5.82 4.40
N SER A 86 -1.28 -6.71 5.39
CA SER A 86 -1.21 -6.31 6.80
C SER A 86 0.18 -5.79 7.18
N ALA A 87 1.24 -6.39 6.64
CA ALA A 87 2.60 -5.92 6.84
C ALA A 87 2.85 -4.58 6.14
N TRP A 88 2.33 -4.37 4.91
CA TRP A 88 2.35 -3.05 4.25
C TRP A 88 1.61 -1.98 5.05
N ASN A 89 0.42 -2.31 5.58
CA ASN A 89 -0.33 -1.41 6.44
C ASN A 89 0.42 -1.09 7.74
N GLN A 90 1.04 -2.09 8.38
CA GLN A 90 1.87 -1.88 9.55
C GLN A 90 3.06 -0.99 9.24
N ARG A 91 3.74 -1.22 8.12
CA ARG A 91 4.85 -0.38 7.66
C ARG A 91 4.40 1.09 7.54
N TYR A 92 3.25 1.34 6.91
CA TYR A 92 2.69 2.70 6.77
C TYR A 92 2.40 3.32 8.14
N PHE A 93 1.80 2.54 9.04
CA PHE A 93 1.55 2.98 10.41
C PHE A 93 2.86 3.35 11.13
N VAL A 94 3.91 2.54 11.01
CA VAL A 94 5.21 2.79 11.66
C VAL A 94 5.85 4.06 11.15
N ILE A 95 5.98 4.23 9.84
CA ILE A 95 6.64 5.42 9.27
C ILE A 95 5.88 6.72 9.54
N THR A 96 4.56 6.65 9.79
CA THR A 96 3.72 7.83 10.03
C THR A 96 3.48 8.12 11.51
N ARG A 97 3.54 7.11 12.38
CA ARG A 97 3.18 7.24 13.81
C ARG A 97 4.36 7.09 14.76
N SER A 98 5.46 6.46 14.33
CA SER A 98 6.62 6.30 15.18
C SER A 98 7.21 7.67 15.54
N PRO A 99 7.44 7.96 16.83
CA PRO A 99 8.12 9.18 17.25
C PRO A 99 9.60 9.21 16.84
N LEU A 100 10.15 8.08 16.38
CA LEU A 100 11.57 7.92 16.07
C LEU A 100 11.93 8.23 14.61
N LEU A 101 10.95 8.26 13.70
CA LEU A 101 11.19 8.25 12.24
C LEU A 101 10.94 9.59 11.54
N GLY A 102 10.51 10.63 12.27
CA GLY A 102 10.24 11.95 11.69
C GLY A 102 9.01 12.03 10.78
N GLY A 103 8.21 10.96 10.70
CA GLY A 103 6.97 10.92 9.95
C GLY A 103 7.17 10.79 8.43
N LEU A 104 6.07 11.00 7.70
CA LEU A 104 6.04 10.80 6.25
C LEU A 104 7.04 11.71 5.51
N THR A 105 7.21 12.96 5.95
CA THR A 105 8.13 13.92 5.33
C THR A 105 9.57 13.40 5.30
N ALA A 106 10.03 12.76 6.39
CA ALA A 106 11.39 12.25 6.49
C ALA A 106 11.57 10.90 5.77
N MET A 107 10.55 10.04 5.82
CA MET A 107 10.65 8.67 5.31
C MET A 107 10.33 8.54 3.83
N ARG A 108 9.56 9.47 3.24
CA ARG A 108 8.97 9.34 1.91
C ARG A 108 9.97 8.91 0.83
N ASP A 109 11.13 9.56 0.76
CA ASP A 109 12.12 9.30 -0.28
C ASP A 109 12.58 7.83 -0.28
N SER A 110 13.04 7.34 0.87
CA SER A 110 13.45 5.93 1.03
C SER A 110 12.30 4.94 0.84
N GLU A 111 11.09 5.33 1.21
CA GLU A 111 9.90 4.48 1.10
C GLU A 111 9.39 4.37 -0.34
N VAL A 112 9.55 5.43 -1.14
CA VAL A 112 9.30 5.38 -2.59
C VAL A 112 10.29 4.40 -3.24
N ASP A 113 11.58 4.50 -2.93
CA ASP A 113 12.59 3.57 -3.47
C ASP A 113 12.28 2.11 -3.11
N TYR A 114 12.02 1.84 -1.83
CA TYR A 114 11.64 0.50 -1.35
C TYR A 114 10.42 -0.04 -2.09
N THR A 115 9.41 0.79 -2.27
CA THR A 115 8.14 0.39 -2.90
C THR A 115 8.29 0.17 -4.40
N VAL A 116 9.09 0.99 -5.09
CA VAL A 116 9.40 0.80 -6.51
C VAL A 116 10.10 -0.53 -6.75
N VAL A 117 11.05 -0.92 -5.90
CA VAL A 117 11.69 -2.24 -5.98
C VAL A 117 10.66 -3.36 -5.83
N ALA A 118 9.77 -3.27 -4.84
CA ALA A 118 8.71 -4.26 -4.62
C ALA A 118 7.74 -4.38 -5.81
N ILE A 119 7.35 -3.24 -6.41
CA ILE A 119 6.50 -3.19 -7.60
C ILE A 119 7.19 -3.87 -8.78
N LEU A 120 8.44 -3.52 -9.08
CA LEU A 120 9.15 -4.08 -10.23
C LEU A 120 9.37 -5.59 -10.10
N ALA A 121 9.57 -6.08 -8.88
CA ALA A 121 9.68 -7.51 -8.61
C ALA A 121 8.34 -8.25 -8.80
N ASN A 122 7.22 -7.65 -8.40
CA ASN A 122 5.89 -8.26 -8.49
C ASN A 122 4.82 -7.24 -8.93
N PRO A 123 4.75 -6.89 -10.24
CA PRO A 123 3.86 -5.82 -10.71
C PRO A 123 2.37 -6.09 -10.49
N GLN A 124 1.98 -7.36 -10.39
CA GLN A 124 0.59 -7.79 -10.16
C GLN A 124 0.20 -7.83 -8.67
N ASN A 125 1.10 -7.44 -7.76
CA ASN A 125 0.76 -7.28 -6.34
C ASN A 125 0.18 -5.89 -6.09
N GLU A 126 -1.11 -5.80 -5.75
CA GLU A 126 -1.80 -4.53 -5.49
C GLU A 126 -1.22 -3.76 -4.29
N SER A 127 -0.72 -4.46 -3.27
CA SER A 127 -0.33 -3.88 -1.97
C SER A 127 0.72 -2.76 -2.09
N PRO A 128 1.88 -2.95 -2.76
CA PRO A 128 2.87 -1.90 -2.91
C PRO A 128 2.38 -0.72 -3.77
N TRP A 129 1.52 -0.93 -4.78
CA TRP A 129 0.92 0.19 -5.52
C TRP A 129 0.02 1.06 -4.63
N ARG A 130 -0.79 0.42 -3.77
CA ARG A 130 -1.63 1.11 -2.78
C ARG A 130 -0.77 1.86 -1.75
N TYR A 131 0.32 1.23 -1.30
CA TYR A 131 1.28 1.84 -0.40
C TYR A 131 1.91 3.09 -1.01
N LEU A 132 2.40 3.00 -2.26
CA LEU A 132 2.99 4.12 -3.00
C LEU A 132 2.03 5.32 -3.10
N LYS A 133 0.76 5.06 -3.47
CA LYS A 133 -0.28 6.10 -3.47
C LYS A 133 -0.48 6.71 -2.08
N GLY A 134 -0.43 5.88 -1.04
CA GLY A 134 -0.53 6.32 0.36
C GLY A 134 0.58 7.27 0.78
N LEU A 135 1.82 7.08 0.31
CA LEU A 135 2.98 7.92 0.65
C LEU A 135 2.84 9.39 0.20
N CYS A 136 1.94 9.66 -0.74
CA CYS A 136 1.68 11.00 -1.26
C CYS A 136 0.27 11.51 -0.91
N LYS A 137 -0.45 10.82 -0.02
CA LYS A 137 -1.83 11.17 0.33
C LYS A 137 -1.92 12.57 0.94
N GLY A 138 -2.75 13.42 0.33
CA GLY A 138 -2.94 14.82 0.76
C GLY A 138 -1.99 15.82 0.10
N GLU A 139 -1.00 15.34 -0.67
CA GLU A 139 0.00 16.15 -1.35
C GLU A 139 0.12 15.69 -2.82
N ASN A 140 -0.97 15.84 -3.58
CA ASN A 140 -1.07 15.36 -4.96
C ASN A 140 0.06 15.87 -5.89
N ASN A 141 0.59 17.06 -5.63
CA ASN A 141 1.73 17.61 -6.39
C ASN A 141 2.99 16.72 -6.26
N LEU A 142 3.17 16.00 -5.15
CA LEU A 142 4.30 15.10 -4.95
C LEU A 142 4.18 13.82 -5.78
N LEU A 143 2.97 13.35 -6.07
CA LEU A 143 2.76 12.20 -6.97
C LEU A 143 3.33 12.47 -8.36
N VAL A 144 3.17 13.70 -8.84
CA VAL A 144 3.60 14.11 -10.18
C VAL A 144 5.07 14.54 -10.21
N ALA A 145 5.56 15.13 -9.13
CA ALA A 145 6.93 15.64 -9.05
C ALA A 145 7.99 14.52 -8.95
N ASP A 146 7.65 13.35 -8.42
CA ASP A 146 8.60 12.24 -8.27
C ASP A 146 8.65 11.37 -9.53
N GLU A 147 9.72 11.53 -10.31
CA GLU A 147 9.94 10.80 -11.56
C GLU A 147 10.02 9.28 -11.37
N ARG A 148 10.31 8.78 -10.17
CA ARG A 148 10.33 7.33 -9.91
C ARG A 148 8.93 6.73 -10.01
N ILE A 149 7.89 7.50 -9.69
CA ILE A 149 6.49 7.06 -9.70
C ILE A 149 5.99 6.91 -11.14
N SER A 150 6.21 7.90 -12.00
CA SER A 150 5.89 7.78 -13.43
C SER A 150 6.81 6.77 -14.13
N GLY A 151 8.08 6.72 -13.71
CA GLY A 151 9.08 5.77 -14.22
C GLY A 151 8.75 4.31 -13.92
N VAL A 152 8.18 3.99 -12.74
CA VAL A 152 7.75 2.62 -12.45
C VAL A 152 6.55 2.20 -13.29
N CYS A 153 5.58 3.11 -13.53
CA CYS A 153 4.49 2.86 -14.48
C CYS A 153 5.04 2.55 -15.88
N LEU A 154 5.96 3.37 -16.38
CA LEU A 154 6.60 3.16 -17.69
C LEU A 154 7.28 1.80 -17.79
N LYS A 155 8.11 1.44 -16.80
CA LYS A 155 8.84 0.17 -16.79
C LYS A 155 7.91 -1.04 -16.78
N VAL A 156 6.83 -0.99 -15.98
CA VAL A 156 5.85 -2.07 -15.92
C VAL A 156 5.08 -2.17 -17.23
N LEU A 157 4.55 -1.04 -17.73
CA LEU A 157 3.76 -1.02 -18.95
C LEU A 157 4.60 -1.45 -20.17
N LYS A 158 5.86 -1.06 -20.30
CA LYS A 158 6.72 -1.55 -21.40
C LYS A 158 6.76 -3.09 -21.53
N ASN A 159 6.57 -3.81 -20.43
CA ASN A 159 6.56 -5.27 -20.41
C ASN A 159 5.13 -5.87 -20.43
N ASP A 160 4.17 -5.22 -19.76
CA ASP A 160 2.79 -5.68 -19.62
C ASP A 160 1.81 -4.50 -19.64
N TRP A 161 1.25 -4.20 -20.82
CA TRP A 161 0.21 -3.17 -20.99
C TRP A 161 -1.11 -3.52 -20.30
N SER A 162 -1.30 -4.76 -19.85
CA SER A 162 -2.54 -5.19 -19.18
C SER A 162 -2.49 -5.02 -17.65
N CYS A 163 -1.35 -4.58 -17.09
CA CYS A 163 -1.22 -4.38 -15.65
C CYS A 163 -2.14 -3.25 -15.16
N VAL A 164 -3.28 -3.66 -14.59
CA VAL A 164 -4.36 -2.77 -14.11
C VAL A 164 -3.83 -1.74 -13.10
N PHE A 165 -2.89 -2.12 -12.24
CA PHE A 165 -2.36 -1.23 -11.21
C PHE A 165 -1.48 -0.12 -11.78
N ALA A 166 -0.63 -0.44 -12.76
CA ALA A 166 0.20 0.54 -13.45
C ALA A 166 -0.67 1.49 -14.30
N LEU A 167 -1.64 0.95 -15.05
CA LEU A 167 -2.61 1.75 -15.81
C LEU A 167 -3.41 2.69 -14.89
N SER A 168 -3.92 2.17 -13.77
CA SER A 168 -4.68 2.96 -12.80
C SER A 168 -3.83 4.06 -12.16
N LEU A 169 -2.57 3.80 -11.80
CA LEU A 169 -1.70 4.84 -11.26
C LEU A 169 -1.36 5.89 -12.33
N LEU A 170 -1.06 5.47 -13.56
CA LEU A 170 -0.79 6.38 -14.66
C LEU A 170 -1.98 7.31 -14.94
N LEU A 171 -3.20 6.77 -14.92
CA LEU A 171 -4.42 7.55 -15.06
C LEU A 171 -4.55 8.62 -13.96
N ASP A 172 -4.31 8.24 -12.70
CA ASP A 172 -4.33 9.19 -11.58
C ASP A 172 -3.24 10.28 -11.74
N LEU A 173 -2.06 9.92 -12.23
CA LEU A 173 -0.98 10.89 -12.49
C LEU A 173 -1.34 11.89 -13.58
N LEU A 174 -1.90 11.42 -14.70
CA LEU A 174 -2.38 12.28 -15.79
C LEU A 174 -3.46 13.24 -15.29
N HIS A 175 -4.42 12.72 -14.51
CA HIS A 175 -5.47 13.53 -13.91
C HIS A 175 -4.93 14.59 -12.95
N THR A 176 -3.84 14.29 -12.25
CA THR A 176 -3.15 15.21 -11.33
C THR A 176 -2.27 16.23 -12.08
N GLY A 177 -2.16 16.14 -13.41
CA GLY A 177 -1.44 17.10 -14.24
C GLY A 177 -0.04 16.66 -14.67
N LEU A 178 0.30 15.37 -14.57
CA LEU A 178 1.56 14.83 -15.09
C LEU A 178 1.75 15.21 -16.56
N GLN A 179 2.92 15.78 -16.87
CA GLN A 179 3.41 15.92 -18.23
C GLN A 179 4.27 14.69 -18.54
N PRO A 180 3.78 13.73 -19.35
CA PRO A 180 4.49 12.48 -19.57
C PRO A 180 5.80 12.71 -20.33
N SER A 181 6.84 11.94 -20.00
CA SER A 181 8.07 11.90 -20.79
C SER A 181 7.80 11.36 -22.21
N ASP A 182 8.69 11.62 -23.15
CA ASP A 182 8.51 11.18 -24.54
C ASP A 182 8.40 9.66 -24.66
N GLU A 183 9.13 8.91 -23.82
CA GLU A 183 9.00 7.44 -23.77
C GLU A 183 7.63 6.97 -23.28
N LEU A 184 7.06 7.66 -22.29
CA LEU A 184 5.74 7.33 -21.76
C LEU A 184 4.64 7.73 -22.74
N LYS A 185 4.78 8.88 -23.42
CA LYS A 185 3.92 9.23 -24.56
C LYS A 185 3.96 8.18 -25.65
N GLY A 186 5.16 7.75 -26.05
CA GLY A 186 5.33 6.68 -27.05
C GLY A 186 4.65 5.37 -26.64
N THR A 187 4.72 5.02 -25.35
CA THR A 187 4.04 3.83 -24.82
C THR A 187 2.51 3.99 -24.86
N ILE A 188 1.98 5.16 -24.48
CA ILE A 188 0.54 5.47 -24.55
C ILE A 188 0.04 5.44 -25.99
N GLU A 189 0.76 6.06 -26.92
CA GLU A 189 0.39 6.07 -28.33
C GLU A 189 0.45 4.67 -28.95
N ALA A 190 1.43 3.82 -28.57
CA ALA A 190 1.46 2.43 -28.99
C ALA A 190 0.22 1.65 -28.50
N MET A 191 -0.21 1.90 -27.25
CA MET A 191 -1.46 1.31 -26.71
C MET A 191 -2.70 1.83 -27.44
N LYS A 192 -2.78 3.13 -27.75
CA LYS A 192 -3.89 3.71 -28.53
C LYS A 192 -3.98 3.08 -29.92
N ASN A 193 -2.86 2.98 -30.62
CA ASN A 193 -2.80 2.42 -31.98
C ASN A 193 -3.15 0.93 -32.05
N SER A 194 -3.23 0.22 -30.91
CA SER A 194 -3.71 -1.15 -30.86
C SER A 194 -5.22 -1.28 -31.09
N ASP A 195 -5.97 -0.19 -30.94
CA ASP A 195 -7.41 -0.12 -31.17
C ASP A 195 -7.79 1.12 -32.00
N PRO A 196 -8.29 0.94 -33.23
CA PRO A 196 -8.70 2.06 -34.09
C PRO A 196 -9.71 3.01 -33.44
N GLU A 197 -10.54 2.54 -32.50
CA GLU A 197 -11.52 3.39 -31.80
C GLU A 197 -10.87 4.34 -30.79
N MET A 198 -9.60 4.14 -30.44
CA MET A 198 -8.84 4.94 -29.47
C MET A 198 -7.83 5.90 -30.11
N ALA A 199 -7.67 5.89 -31.44
CA ALA A 199 -6.62 6.66 -32.12
C ALA A 199 -6.68 8.17 -31.82
N ASP A 200 -7.88 8.75 -31.85
CA ASP A 200 -8.12 10.17 -31.61
C ASP A 200 -8.45 10.51 -30.15
N ALA A 201 -8.50 9.50 -29.26
CA ALA A 201 -8.79 9.72 -27.85
C ALA A 201 -7.63 10.42 -27.13
N ASP A 202 -7.95 11.29 -26.17
CA ASP A 202 -6.94 11.80 -25.26
C ASP A 202 -6.34 10.64 -24.43
N PRO A 203 -5.10 10.79 -23.93
CA PRO A 203 -4.42 9.75 -23.15
C PRO A 203 -5.24 9.16 -22.00
N ALA A 204 -5.94 9.98 -21.22
CA ALA A 204 -6.68 9.51 -20.05
C ALA A 204 -7.91 8.70 -20.47
N THR A 205 -8.63 9.15 -21.50
CA THR A 205 -9.75 8.41 -22.09
C THR A 205 -9.32 7.07 -22.68
N ALA A 206 -8.18 7.03 -23.36
CA ALA A 206 -7.63 5.78 -23.91
C ALA A 206 -7.29 4.78 -22.79
N LEU A 207 -6.64 5.23 -21.72
CA LEU A 207 -6.33 4.36 -20.58
C LEU A 207 -7.60 3.82 -19.91
N CYS A 208 -8.66 4.63 -19.76
CA CYS A 208 -9.95 4.15 -19.27
C CYS A 208 -10.54 3.03 -20.15
N SER A 209 -10.51 3.19 -21.47
CA SER A 209 -10.96 2.16 -22.41
C SER A 209 -10.14 0.86 -22.30
N ILE A 210 -8.82 0.96 -22.10
CA ILE A 210 -7.96 -0.22 -21.87
C ILE A 210 -8.30 -0.88 -20.53
N LEU A 211 -8.47 -0.09 -19.46
CA LEU A 211 -8.85 -0.57 -18.13
C LEU A 211 -10.21 -1.29 -18.14
N GLN A 212 -11.16 -0.86 -18.96
CA GLN A 212 -12.44 -1.57 -19.15
C GLN A 212 -12.25 -3.00 -19.68
N LYS A 213 -11.23 -3.22 -20.54
CA LYS A 213 -10.90 -4.54 -21.09
C LYS A 213 -10.08 -5.38 -20.11
N CYS A 214 -9.13 -4.77 -19.41
CA CYS A 214 -8.20 -5.46 -18.51
C CYS A 214 -8.79 -5.72 -17.11
N ASP A 215 -9.77 -4.93 -16.66
CA ASP A 215 -10.44 -5.06 -15.36
C ASP A 215 -11.97 -5.11 -15.53
N PRO A 216 -12.51 -6.19 -16.12
CA PRO A 216 -13.93 -6.29 -16.45
C PRO A 216 -14.83 -6.26 -15.21
N LEU A 217 -14.32 -6.66 -14.04
CA LEU A 217 -15.06 -6.56 -12.77
C LEU A 217 -15.35 -5.11 -12.38
N ARG A 218 -14.51 -4.16 -12.80
CA ARG A 218 -14.66 -2.72 -12.53
C ARG A 218 -15.02 -1.92 -13.79
N VAL A 219 -15.55 -2.56 -14.83
CA VAL A 219 -15.92 -1.88 -16.10
C VAL A 219 -16.83 -0.65 -15.88
N ASN A 220 -17.79 -0.75 -14.96
CA ASN A 220 -18.70 0.36 -14.63
C ASN A 220 -17.97 1.52 -13.94
N TYR A 221 -16.98 1.22 -13.10
CA TYR A 221 -16.15 2.23 -12.46
C TYR A 221 -15.29 2.97 -13.50
N TRP A 222 -14.68 2.26 -14.44
CA TRP A 222 -13.89 2.88 -15.52
C TRP A 222 -14.75 3.66 -16.52
N SER A 223 -15.98 3.19 -16.79
CA SER A 223 -16.97 3.94 -17.59
C SER A 223 -17.36 5.26 -16.93
N TRP A 224 -17.65 5.20 -15.62
CA TRP A 224 -17.92 6.38 -14.82
C TRP A 224 -16.73 7.35 -14.81
N TYR A 225 -15.51 6.84 -14.59
CA TYR A 225 -14.29 7.66 -14.56
C TYR A 225 -14.06 8.39 -15.90
N LYS A 226 -14.21 7.67 -17.02
CA LYS A 226 -14.15 8.26 -18.38
C LYS A 226 -15.14 9.41 -18.56
N THR A 227 -16.38 9.22 -18.11
CA THR A 227 -17.43 10.26 -18.22
C THR A 227 -17.13 11.48 -17.32
N ALA A 228 -16.60 11.23 -16.13
CA ALA A 228 -16.22 12.28 -15.18
C ALA A 228 -15.09 13.15 -15.72
N LEU A 229 -14.12 12.57 -16.44
CA LEU A 229 -13.04 13.30 -17.10
C LEU A 229 -13.57 14.28 -18.17
N SER A 230 -14.49 13.82 -19.02
CA SER A 230 -15.08 14.65 -20.08
C SER A 230 -15.97 15.79 -19.56
N SER A 231 -16.40 15.71 -18.30
CA SER A 231 -17.25 16.74 -17.66
C SER A 231 -16.44 17.88 -17.03
N GLN A 232 -15.10 17.78 -17.00
CA GLN A 232 -14.20 18.77 -16.39
C GLN A 232 -13.44 19.63 -17.42
N THR A 233 -13.57 19.31 -18.71
CA THR A 233 -13.10 20.10 -19.86
C THR A 233 -14.20 21.00 -20.39
#